data_AF-A0A1G5ZPG0-F1
#
_entry.id   AF-A0A1G5ZPG0-F1
#
_cell.length_a   1.000
_cell.length_b   1.000
_cell.length_c   1.000
_cell.angle_alpha   90.00
_cell.angle_beta   90.00
_cell.angle_gamma   90.00
#
_symmetry.space_group_name_H-M   'P 1'
#
loop_
_entity.id
_entity.type
_entity.pdbx_description
1 polymer ?
#
loop_
_entity_poly.entity_id
_entity_poly.type
_entity_poly.pdbx_seq_one_letter_code
_entity_poly.pdbx_strand_id
1 'polypeptide(L)'
;MKALIKSILVFLTGFVFLACEDDSLPDCVEGRVIGYISCLNLNVVQVLSHSGIGKTTDWMGETYDNIVQIPGGRIPDGEIFFRFRTYSEERDGGFSNLICPANVAPLPVPKIILIEYSIENCP
;
A
#
# COMPACT_ATOMS: atom_id res chain seq x y z
N MET A 1 42.57 14.20 28.03
CA MET A 1 42.28 13.01 27.20
C MET A 1 41.26 12.05 27.80
N LYS A 2 41.21 11.80 29.13
CA LYS A 2 40.23 10.88 29.74
C LYS A 2 38.76 11.36 29.70
N ALA A 3 38.53 12.68 29.64
CA ALA A 3 37.18 13.26 29.63
C ALA A 3 36.46 13.15 28.27
N LEU A 4 37.22 13.14 27.15
CA LEU A 4 36.65 13.05 25.80
C LEU A 4 36.07 11.66 25.50
N ILE A 5 36.71 10.60 26.00
CA ILE A 5 36.28 9.21 25.80
C ILE A 5 34.94 8.94 26.53
N LYS A 6 34.72 9.53 27.70
CA LYS A 6 33.45 9.40 28.42
C LYS A 6 32.28 10.09 27.70
N SER A 7 32.54 11.18 26.99
CA SER A 7 31.49 11.93 26.28
C SER A 7 31.02 11.22 25.01
N ILE A 8 31.91 10.49 24.31
CA ILE A 8 31.56 9.72 23.11
C ILE A 8 30.70 8.50 23.48
N LEU A 9 30.96 7.87 24.61
CA LEU A 9 30.21 6.68 25.05
C LEU A 9 28.74 7.01 25.37
N VAL A 10 28.48 8.19 25.95
CA VAL A 10 27.12 8.68 26.26
C VAL A 10 26.35 9.06 25.00
N PHE A 11 27.05 9.55 23.96
CA PHE A 11 26.43 9.87 22.68
C PHE A 11 26.06 8.61 21.89
N LEU A 12 26.87 7.54 21.98
CA LEU A 12 26.60 6.27 21.28
C LEU A 12 25.43 5.48 21.90
N THR A 13 25.25 5.52 23.22
CA THR A 13 24.14 4.79 23.88
C THR A 13 22.78 5.48 23.72
N GLY A 14 22.74 6.77 23.36
CA GLY A 14 21.50 7.50 23.08
C GLY A 14 20.87 7.15 21.72
N PHE A 15 21.65 6.69 20.75
CA PHE A 15 21.16 6.34 19.41
C PHE A 15 20.49 4.97 19.31
N VAL A 16 20.59 4.14 20.36
CA VAL A 16 20.01 2.78 20.34
C VAL A 16 18.48 2.81 20.48
N PHE A 17 17.89 3.91 20.94
CA PHE A 17 16.43 4.04 21.13
C PHE A 17 15.64 4.56 19.91
N LEU A 18 16.31 4.93 18.82
CA LEU A 18 15.65 5.45 17.61
C LEU A 18 15.38 4.38 16.53
N ALA A 19 15.70 3.11 16.81
CA ALA A 19 15.53 1.99 15.88
C ALA A 19 14.46 0.99 16.34
N CYS A 20 13.44 1.45 17.08
CA CYS A 20 12.16 0.76 17.02
C CYS A 20 11.51 1.15 15.69
N GLU A 21 11.79 0.38 14.63
CA GLU A 21 10.79 0.25 13.56
C GLU A 21 9.51 -0.22 14.26
N ASP A 22 8.50 0.64 14.23
CA ASP A 22 7.20 0.35 14.80
C ASP A 22 6.60 -0.80 13.96
N ASP A 23 6.84 -2.03 14.40
CA ASP A 23 6.29 -3.27 13.82
C ASP A 23 4.78 -3.39 14.04
N SER A 24 4.11 -2.31 14.48
CA SER A 24 2.65 -2.26 14.49
C SER A 24 2.12 -2.52 13.07
N LEU A 25 1.31 -3.56 12.93
CA LEU A 25 0.54 -3.78 11.72
C LEU A 25 -0.28 -2.50 11.45
N PRO A 26 -0.30 -1.99 10.22
CA PRO A 26 -0.96 -0.72 9.93
C PRO A 26 -2.44 -0.79 10.28
N ASP A 27 -3.00 0.34 10.72
CA ASP A 27 -4.42 0.46 11.05
C ASP A 27 -5.30 -0.09 9.93
N CYS A 28 -6.39 -0.76 10.31
CA CYS A 28 -7.36 -1.30 9.36
C CYS A 28 -7.89 -0.19 8.44
N VAL A 29 -7.78 -0.41 7.13
CA VAL A 29 -8.25 0.52 6.11
C VAL A 29 -9.57 0.02 5.54
N GLU A 30 -10.54 0.92 5.49
CA GLU A 30 -11.79 0.74 4.77
C GLU A 30 -11.63 1.29 3.36
N GLY A 31 -12.08 0.52 2.37
CA GLY A 31 -12.10 0.91 0.98
C GLY A 31 -13.30 0.34 0.24
N ARG A 32 -13.38 0.68 -1.04
CA ARG A 32 -14.37 0.18 -1.98
C ARG A 32 -13.68 -0.32 -3.25
N VAL A 33 -13.91 -1.58 -3.60
CA VAL A 33 -13.50 -2.15 -4.88
C VAL A 33 -14.39 -1.58 -5.97
N ILE A 34 -13.80 -0.79 -6.87
CA ILE A 34 -14.49 -0.10 -7.96
C ILE A 34 -14.22 -0.73 -9.34
N GLY A 35 -13.33 -1.72 -9.40
CA GLY A 35 -13.09 -2.45 -10.63
C GLY A 35 -11.95 -3.44 -10.58
N TYR A 36 -11.77 -4.14 -11.68
CA TYR A 36 -10.73 -5.17 -11.85
C TYR A 36 -10.12 -5.10 -13.26
N ILE A 37 -8.79 -5.03 -13.31
CA ILE A 37 -7.98 -5.05 -14.52
C ILE A 37 -7.48 -6.48 -14.71
N SER A 38 -8.17 -7.25 -15.55
CA SER A 38 -7.88 -8.67 -15.77
C SER A 38 -6.51 -8.95 -16.37
N CYS A 39 -6.02 -8.10 -17.26
CA CYS A 39 -4.76 -8.33 -17.95
C CYS A 39 -3.52 -8.14 -17.06
N LEU A 40 -3.62 -7.43 -15.91
CA LEU A 40 -2.55 -7.35 -14.91
C LEU A 40 -2.92 -8.03 -13.58
N ASN A 41 -4.11 -8.62 -13.48
CA ASN A 41 -4.67 -9.10 -12.21
C ASN A 41 -4.56 -8.04 -11.09
N LEU A 42 -5.11 -6.85 -11.35
CA LEU A 42 -5.13 -5.73 -10.40
C LEU A 42 -6.56 -5.36 -10.05
N ASN A 43 -6.87 -5.30 -8.76
CA ASN A 43 -8.09 -4.66 -8.26
C ASN A 43 -7.85 -3.16 -8.17
N VAL A 44 -8.87 -2.37 -8.53
CA VAL A 44 -8.88 -0.92 -8.39
C VAL A 44 -9.75 -0.60 -7.18
N VAL A 45 -9.14 0.01 -6.17
CA VAL A 45 -9.77 0.25 -4.88
C VAL A 45 -9.70 1.72 -4.51
N GLN A 46 -10.85 2.29 -4.15
CA GLN A 46 -10.92 3.60 -3.52
C GLN A 46 -10.74 3.44 -2.01
N VAL A 47 -9.80 4.18 -1.42
CA VAL A 47 -9.61 4.18 0.03
C VAL A 47 -10.53 5.21 0.68
N LEU A 48 -11.32 4.78 1.67
CA LEU A 48 -12.36 5.59 2.32
C LEU A 48 -11.95 6.13 3.69
N SER A 49 -11.34 5.30 4.56
CA SER A 49 -11.08 5.72 5.96
C SER A 49 -9.78 6.51 6.17
N HIS A 50 -8.87 6.55 5.20
CA HIS A 50 -7.55 7.17 5.33
C HIS A 50 -7.21 8.02 4.11
N SER A 51 -6.81 9.28 4.30
CA SER A 51 -6.34 10.14 3.20
C SER A 51 -4.86 9.93 2.89
N GLY A 52 -4.46 10.06 1.62
CA GLY A 52 -3.07 10.17 1.20
C GLY A 52 -2.35 8.84 0.94
N ILE A 53 -3.07 7.72 0.98
CA ILE A 53 -2.55 6.40 0.59
C ILE A 53 -2.53 6.27 -0.94
N GLY A 54 -3.59 6.75 -1.60
CA GLY A 54 -3.79 6.66 -3.03
C GLY A 54 -3.54 7.97 -3.78
N LYS A 55 -3.90 7.95 -5.07
CA LYS A 55 -3.90 9.14 -5.94
C LYS A 55 -5.24 9.29 -6.65
N THR A 56 -5.54 10.51 -7.07
CA THR A 56 -6.68 10.79 -7.95
C THR A 56 -6.43 10.19 -9.34
N THR A 57 -7.43 9.54 -9.90
CA THR A 57 -7.41 9.04 -11.29
C THR A 57 -8.83 8.94 -11.84
N ASP A 58 -8.95 8.93 -13.16
CA ASP A 58 -10.19 8.60 -13.83
C ASP A 58 -10.33 7.08 -13.99
N TRP A 59 -11.53 6.57 -13.74
CA TRP A 59 -11.89 5.17 -13.93
C TRP A 59 -13.31 5.09 -14.51
N MET A 60 -13.46 4.43 -15.66
CA MET A 60 -14.76 4.24 -16.34
C MET A 60 -15.57 5.54 -16.58
N GLY A 61 -14.90 6.67 -16.77
CA GLY A 61 -15.54 7.97 -17.05
C GLY A 61 -15.89 8.79 -15.82
N GLU A 62 -15.53 8.31 -14.62
CA GLU A 62 -15.67 9.04 -13.36
C GLU A 62 -14.31 9.31 -12.72
N THR A 63 -14.14 10.47 -12.10
CA THR A 63 -12.93 10.82 -11.35
C THR A 63 -13.07 10.35 -9.92
N TYR A 64 -12.10 9.57 -9.46
CA TYR A 64 -12.04 9.10 -8.07
C TYR A 64 -10.77 9.60 -7.40
N ASP A 65 -10.91 10.01 -6.14
CA ASP A 65 -9.78 10.34 -5.29
C ASP A 65 -9.28 9.12 -4.50
N ASN A 66 -8.01 9.17 -4.11
CA ASN A 66 -7.41 8.20 -3.18
C ASN A 66 -7.49 6.74 -3.65
N ILE A 67 -7.24 6.53 -4.94
CA ILE A 67 -7.24 5.21 -5.57
C ILE A 67 -5.90 4.52 -5.39
N VAL A 68 -5.95 3.21 -5.14
CA VAL A 68 -4.81 2.29 -5.15
C VAL A 68 -5.08 1.10 -6.07
N GLN A 69 -4.00 0.45 -6.50
CA GLN A 69 -4.03 -0.82 -7.19
C GLN A 69 -3.57 -1.95 -6.29
N ILE A 70 -4.31 -3.05 -6.28
CA ILE A 70 -4.01 -4.23 -5.47
C ILE A 70 -3.80 -5.46 -6.37
N PRO A 71 -2.56 -5.98 -6.49
CA PRO A 71 -2.31 -7.22 -7.20
C PRO A 71 -2.98 -8.42 -6.55
N GLY A 72 -3.53 -9.32 -7.36
CA GLY A 72 -4.12 -10.57 -6.90
C GLY A 72 -5.35 -10.98 -7.71
N GLY A 73 -6.02 -12.03 -7.24
CA GLY A 73 -7.30 -12.45 -7.81
C GLY A 73 -8.37 -11.37 -7.68
N ARG A 74 -9.42 -11.47 -8.50
CA ARG A 74 -10.56 -10.55 -8.44
C ARG A 74 -11.22 -10.61 -7.06
N ILE A 75 -11.30 -9.46 -6.40
CA ILE A 75 -12.07 -9.24 -5.20
C ILE A 75 -13.49 -8.83 -5.63
N PRO A 76 -14.55 -9.28 -4.93
CA PRO A 76 -15.90 -8.82 -5.19
C PRO A 76 -16.01 -7.29 -5.15
N ASP A 77 -16.75 -6.72 -6.10
CA ASP A 77 -17.06 -5.30 -6.13
C ASP A 77 -17.86 -4.93 -4.86
N GLY A 78 -17.50 -3.83 -4.18
CA GLY A 78 -18.12 -3.45 -2.91
C GLY A 78 -17.13 -3.03 -1.83
N GLU A 79 -17.56 -3.02 -0.58
CA GLU A 79 -16.72 -2.66 0.57
C GLU A 79 -15.63 -3.72 0.83
N ILE A 80 -14.47 -3.25 1.24
CA ILE A 80 -13.33 -4.07 1.63
C ILE A 80 -12.63 -3.44 2.82
N PHE A 81 -12.29 -4.25 3.81
CA PHE A 81 -11.47 -3.89 4.95
C PHE A 81 -10.15 -4.60 4.85
N PHE A 82 -9.03 -3.89 5.00
CA PHE A 82 -7.74 -4.49 4.77
C PHE A 82 -6.60 -3.86 5.57
N ARG A 83 -5.56 -4.65 5.81
CA ARG A 83 -4.21 -4.16 6.15
C ARG A 83 -3.28 -4.40 4.99
N PHE A 84 -2.35 -3.48 4.78
CA PHE A 84 -1.50 -3.50 3.60
C PHE A 84 -0.08 -3.12 3.93
N ARG A 85 0.84 -3.45 3.02
CA ARG A 85 2.16 -2.85 2.95
C ARG A 85 2.33 -2.18 1.60
N THR A 86 3.26 -1.22 1.53
CA THR A 86 3.63 -0.60 0.26
C THR A 86 4.27 -1.64 -0.66
N TYR A 87 3.92 -1.57 -1.94
CA TYR A 87 4.54 -2.36 -3.00
C TYR A 87 6.03 -2.04 -3.12
N SER A 88 6.86 -3.07 -3.31
CA SER A 88 8.30 -2.95 -3.54
C SER A 88 8.66 -3.73 -4.80
N GLU A 89 9.17 -3.05 -5.83
CA GLU A 89 9.54 -3.68 -7.10
C GLU A 89 10.53 -4.85 -6.91
N GLU A 90 11.48 -4.72 -5.98
CA GLU A 90 12.47 -5.76 -5.68
C GLU A 90 11.85 -7.05 -5.14
N ARG A 91 10.75 -6.95 -4.37
CA ARG A 91 10.08 -8.09 -3.74
C ARG A 91 8.88 -8.59 -4.53
N ASP A 92 8.18 -7.67 -5.20
CA ASP A 92 6.85 -7.86 -5.76
C ASP A 92 6.83 -7.70 -7.30
N GLY A 93 7.98 -7.40 -7.93
CA GLY A 93 8.15 -7.12 -9.37
C GLY A 93 7.92 -8.30 -10.32
N GLY A 94 7.49 -9.46 -9.81
CA GLY A 94 7.31 -10.69 -10.60
C GLY A 94 6.16 -10.68 -11.62
N PHE A 95 5.41 -9.58 -11.74
CA PHE A 95 4.15 -9.51 -12.47
C PHE A 95 4.16 -8.49 -13.62
N SER A 96 4.91 -8.71 -14.70
CA SER A 96 4.75 -7.85 -15.88
C SER A 96 5.24 -8.45 -17.21
N ASN A 97 4.53 -9.45 -17.74
CA ASN A 97 4.69 -9.85 -19.15
C ASN A 97 3.36 -9.84 -19.95
N LEU A 98 2.30 -9.23 -19.40
CA LEU A 98 1.00 -9.16 -20.06
C LEU A 98 0.78 -7.78 -20.66
N ILE A 99 0.43 -7.76 -21.95
CA ILE A 99 0.14 -6.54 -22.70
C ILE A 99 -1.28 -6.09 -22.32
N CYS A 100 -1.37 -4.94 -21.65
CA CYS A 100 -2.63 -4.24 -21.44
C CYS A 100 -2.73 -3.01 -22.35
N PRO A 101 -3.92 -2.66 -22.83
CA PRO A 101 -4.14 -1.35 -23.45
C PRO A 101 -3.75 -0.24 -22.45
N ALA A 102 -2.92 0.70 -22.91
CA ALA A 102 -2.39 1.77 -22.06
C ALA A 102 -3.48 2.68 -21.45
N ASN A 103 -4.67 2.72 -22.06
CA ASN A 103 -5.84 3.43 -21.56
C ASN A 103 -6.61 2.67 -20.48
N VAL A 104 -6.22 1.43 -20.17
CA VAL A 104 -6.87 0.56 -19.18
C VAL A 104 -5.95 0.29 -18.01
N ALA A 105 -4.64 0.10 -18.25
CA ALA A 105 -3.68 -0.26 -17.20
C ALA A 105 -2.20 -0.11 -17.61
N PRO A 106 -1.28 -0.07 -16.62
CA PRO A 106 -1.54 0.21 -15.21
C PRO A 106 -1.97 1.67 -15.03
N LEU A 107 -2.89 1.91 -14.09
CA LEU A 107 -3.26 3.27 -13.69
C LEU A 107 -2.04 3.93 -13.01
N PRO A 108 -1.82 5.24 -13.17
CA PRO A 108 -0.70 5.96 -12.56
C PRO A 108 -0.92 6.23 -11.05
N VAL A 109 -1.41 5.22 -10.32
CA VAL A 109 -1.74 5.28 -8.89
C VAL A 109 -0.88 4.30 -8.09
N PRO A 110 -0.74 4.48 -6.76
CA PRO A 110 0.08 3.61 -5.94
C PRO A 110 -0.40 2.16 -5.96
N LYS A 111 0.56 1.23 -5.95
CA LYS A 111 0.29 -0.20 -5.70
C LYS A 111 0.50 -0.51 -4.23
N ILE A 112 -0.37 -1.34 -3.66
CA ILE A 112 -0.25 -1.87 -2.31
C ILE A 112 -0.41 -3.39 -2.32
N ILE A 113 0.22 -4.06 -1.37
CA ILE A 113 0.07 -5.51 -1.18
C ILE A 113 -0.77 -5.75 0.06
N LEU A 114 -1.86 -6.50 -0.09
CA LEU A 114 -2.68 -6.95 1.03
C LEU A 114 -1.89 -7.90 1.92
N ILE A 115 -1.89 -7.63 3.21
CA ILE A 115 -1.43 -8.55 4.25
C ILE A 115 -2.61 -9.46 4.64
N GLU A 116 -3.77 -8.84 4.84
CA GLU A 116 -5.05 -9.48 5.17
C GLU A 116 -6.21 -8.60 4.71
N TYR A 117 -7.35 -9.21 4.39
CA TYR A 117 -8.57 -8.49 4.04
C TYR A 117 -9.84 -9.27 4.38
N SER A 118 -10.95 -8.55 4.49
CA SER A 118 -12.31 -9.06 4.69
C SER A 118 -13.31 -8.15 3.96
N ILE A 119 -14.50 -8.67 3.67
CA ILE A 119 -15.62 -7.93 3.06
C ILE A 119 -16.76 -7.64 4.04
N GLU A 120 -16.59 -8.04 5.31
CA GLU A 120 -17.60 -7.87 6.36
C GLU A 120 -17.16 -6.89 7.44
N ASN A 121 -15.90 -6.94 7.85
CA ASN A 121 -15.34 -6.19 8.97
C ASN A 121 -13.81 -6.13 8.93
N CYS A 122 -13.21 -5.29 9.77
CA CYS A 122 -11.76 -5.25 9.93
C CYS A 122 -11.20 -6.60 10.43
N PRO A 123 -10.26 -7.21 9.70
CA PRO A 123 -9.53 -8.39 10.15
C PRO A 123 -8.53 -8.08 11.27
#